data_AF-A0A8T4TVD0-F1
#
_entry.id   AF-A0A8T4TVD0-F1
#
_cell.length_a   1.000
_cell.length_b   1.000
_cell.length_c   1.000
_cell.angle_alpha   90.00
_cell.angle_beta   90.00
_cell.angle_gamma   90.00
#
_symmetry.space_group_name_H-M   'P 1'
#
loop_
_entity.id
_entity.type
_entity.pdbx_description
1 polymer ?
#
loop_
_entity_poly.entity_id
_entity_poly.type
_entity_poly.pdbx_seq_one_letter_code
_entity_poly.pdbx_strand_id
1 'polypeptide(L)'
;MKKGKIQIGLELFIHLALLLIVIAAFFSVTGLIKNNISHDLRAEAKDYVLTHDAIISYSDNLNYVYNPRENVTIIFDEANCLVEARHKSELTQPVRFFCGTDKSAFTKAERINNKIIIKNEQKRDI
;
A
#
# COMPACT_ATOMS: atom_id res chain seq x y z
N MET A 1 21.97 55.87 23.56
CA MET A 1 21.27 54.61 23.92
C MET A 1 20.93 53.84 22.65
N LYS A 2 21.41 52.60 22.55
CA LYS A 2 21.38 51.73 21.36
C LYS A 2 19.96 51.19 21.09
N LYS A 3 19.06 51.97 20.47
CA LYS A 3 17.71 51.49 20.09
C LYS A 3 17.65 50.75 18.74
N GLY A 4 18.68 50.85 17.89
CA GLY A 4 18.64 50.27 16.53
C GLY A 4 19.09 48.80 16.38
N LYS A 5 19.92 48.26 17.29
CA LYS A 5 20.44 46.87 17.15
C LYS A 5 19.44 45.80 17.58
N ILE A 6 18.52 46.12 18.49
CA ILE A 6 17.56 45.16 19.06
C ILE A 6 16.46 44.84 18.03
N GLN A 7 16.06 45.83 17.24
CA GLN A 7 14.98 45.72 16.26
C GLN A 7 15.36 44.79 15.08
N ILE A 8 16.60 44.88 14.60
CA ILE A 8 17.13 44.01 13.54
C ILE A 8 17.25 42.54 14.03
N GLY A 9 17.62 42.34 15.29
CA GLY A 9 17.68 41.00 15.88
C GLY A 9 16.31 40.34 16.04
N LEU A 10 15.29 41.13 16.37
CA LEU A 10 13.91 40.65 16.52
C LEU A 10 13.28 40.29 15.17
N GLU A 11 13.48 41.11 14.15
CA GLU A 11 12.96 40.84 12.80
C GLU A 11 13.56 39.56 12.21
N LEU A 12 14.88 39.37 12.35
CA LEU A 12 15.57 38.15 11.95
C LEU A 12 15.04 36.92 12.71
N PHE A 13 14.79 37.05 14.02
CA PHE A 13 14.23 35.98 14.83
C PHE A 13 12.82 35.59 14.37
N ILE A 14 11.96 36.56 14.07
CA ILE A 14 10.61 36.32 13.56
C ILE A 14 10.67 35.59 12.21
N HIS A 15 11.55 36.02 11.31
CA HIS A 15 11.70 35.36 10.00
C HIS A 15 12.20 33.92 10.14
N LEU A 16 13.15 33.68 11.05
CA LEU A 16 13.65 32.33 11.33
C LEU A 16 12.56 31.44 11.95
N ALA A 17 11.75 31.97 12.86
CA ALA A 17 10.64 31.26 13.46
C ALA A 17 9.57 30.91 12.41
N LEU A 18 9.22 31.84 11.53
CA LEU A 18 8.30 31.60 10.42
C LEU A 18 8.84 30.52 9.46
N LEU A 19 10.13 30.57 9.12
CA LEU A 19 10.76 29.55 8.29
C LEU A 19 10.66 28.16 8.93
N LEU A 20 10.94 28.05 10.23
CA LEU A 20 10.83 26.78 10.96
C LEU A 20 9.39 26.25 10.98
N ILE A 21 8.38 27.11 11.12
CA ILE A 21 6.98 26.72 11.07
C ILE A 21 6.63 26.16 9.69
N VAL A 22 7.07 26.81 8.60
CA VAL A 22 6.83 26.34 7.23
C VAL A 22 7.50 24.97 7.00
N ILE A 23 8.74 24.81 7.45
CA ILE A 23 9.46 23.53 7.35
C ILE A 23 8.74 22.43 8.14
N ALA A 24 8.33 22.72 9.38
CA ALA A 24 7.59 21.77 10.21
C ALA A 24 6.26 21.36 9.57
N ALA A 25 5.49 22.33 9.07
CA ALA A 25 4.23 22.06 8.37
C ALA A 25 4.43 21.17 7.14
N PHE A 26 5.46 21.43 6.34
CA PHE A 26 5.82 20.60 5.18
C PHE A 26 6.11 19.15 5.58
N PHE A 27 6.90 18.94 6.63
CA PHE A 27 7.20 17.60 7.12
C PHE A 27 5.97 16.90 7.70
N SER A 28 5.10 17.61 8.43
CA SER A 28 3.84 17.06 8.96
C SER A 28 2.90 16.59 7.84
N VAL A 29 2.70 17.40 6.80
CA VAL A 29 1.84 17.04 5.65
C VAL A 29 2.42 15.84 4.90
N THR A 30 3.73 15.85 4.64
CA THR A 30 4.41 14.73 3.96
C THR A 30 4.30 13.44 4.77
N GLY A 31 4.40 13.52 6.10
CA GLY A 31 4.23 12.39 7.01
C GLY A 31 2.83 11.80 6.97
N LEU A 32 1.79 12.65 7.01
CA LEU A 32 0.39 12.22 6.90
C LEU A 32 0.10 11.50 5.58
N ILE A 33 0.58 12.06 4.46
CA ILE A 33 0.41 11.44 3.13
C ILE A 33 1.07 10.05 3.10
N LYS A 34 2.30 9.93 3.58
CA LYS A 34 3.00 8.63 3.64
C LYS A 34 2.26 7.62 4.51
N ASN A 35 1.70 8.05 5.64
CA ASN A 35 0.96 7.16 6.53
C ASN A 35 -0.33 6.64 5.87
N ASN A 36 -1.08 7.52 5.21
CA ASN A 36 -2.28 7.11 4.47
C ASN A 36 -1.96 6.15 3.33
N ILE A 37 -0.91 6.42 2.54
CA ILE A 37 -0.47 5.50 1.49
C ILE A 37 -0.08 4.15 2.10
N SER A 38 0.69 4.13 3.18
CA SER A 38 1.09 2.87 3.83
C SER A 38 -0.11 2.08 4.37
N HIS A 39 -1.12 2.78 4.92
CA HIS A 39 -2.37 2.17 5.35
C HIS A 39 -3.13 1.55 4.17
N ASP A 40 -3.29 2.28 3.07
CA ASP A 40 -3.96 1.78 1.87
C ASP A 40 -3.24 0.56 1.30
N LEU A 41 -1.90 0.56 1.24
CA LEU A 41 -1.12 -0.60 0.80
C LEU A 41 -1.32 -1.82 1.70
N ARG A 42 -1.38 -1.62 3.02
CA ARG A 42 -1.66 -2.72 3.97
C ARG A 42 -3.06 -3.26 3.82
N ALA A 43 -4.06 -2.40 3.70
CA ALA A 43 -5.44 -2.79 3.52
C ALA A 43 -5.59 -3.62 2.23
N GLU A 44 -5.01 -3.14 1.13
CA GLU A 44 -5.10 -3.79 -0.18
C GLU A 44 -4.40 -5.15 -0.21
N ALA A 45 -3.16 -5.24 0.32
CA ALA A 45 -2.43 -6.50 0.38
C ALA A 45 -3.17 -7.54 1.24
N LYS A 46 -3.74 -7.11 2.37
CA LYS A 46 -4.49 -7.98 3.26
C LYS A 46 -5.81 -8.44 2.63
N ASP A 47 -6.55 -7.54 2.00
CA ASP A 47 -7.82 -7.85 1.33
C ASP A 47 -7.61 -8.85 0.19
N TYR A 48 -6.56 -8.66 -0.62
CA TYR A 48 -6.18 -9.62 -1.65
C TYR A 48 -5.84 -11.00 -1.07
N VAL A 49 -5.03 -11.06 0.00
CA VAL A 49 -4.70 -12.34 0.66
C VAL A 49 -5.95 -13.06 1.17
N LEU A 50 -6.83 -12.36 1.86
CA LEU A 50 -8.06 -12.95 2.39
C LEU A 50 -8.98 -13.45 1.27
N THR A 51 -9.09 -12.67 0.20
CA THR A 51 -9.87 -13.04 -0.98
C THR A 51 -9.29 -14.29 -1.64
N HIS A 52 -7.99 -14.31 -1.83
CA HIS A 52 -7.26 -15.45 -2.39
C HIS A 52 -7.48 -16.72 -1.57
N ASP A 53 -7.28 -16.66 -0.25
CA ASP A 53 -7.45 -17.80 0.65
C ASP A 53 -8.91 -18.30 0.66
N ALA A 54 -9.88 -17.38 0.58
CA ALA A 54 -11.31 -17.73 0.49
C ALA A 54 -11.65 -18.43 -0.83
N ILE A 55 -11.05 -18.04 -1.95
CA ILE A 55 -11.31 -18.65 -3.25
C ILE A 55 -10.69 -20.04 -3.34
N ILE A 56 -9.47 -20.20 -2.82
CA ILE A 56 -8.76 -21.49 -2.79
C ILE A 56 -9.46 -22.50 -1.89
N SER A 57 -10.00 -22.05 -0.75
CA SER A 57 -10.73 -22.93 0.17
C SER A 57 -12.14 -23.29 -0.31
N TYR A 58 -12.59 -22.71 -1.43
CA TYR A 58 -13.88 -23.04 -2.02
C TYR A 58 -13.85 -24.44 -2.66
N SER A 59 -14.89 -25.24 -2.47
CA SER A 59 -14.92 -26.65 -2.94
C SER A 59 -15.19 -26.83 -4.43
N ASP A 60 -15.59 -25.74 -5.11
CA ASP A 60 -16.05 -25.74 -6.48
C ASP A 60 -15.20 -24.80 -7.33
N ASN A 61 -15.28 -24.96 -8.66
CA ASN A 61 -14.63 -24.05 -9.59
C ASN A 61 -15.18 -22.63 -9.41
N LEU A 62 -14.32 -21.74 -8.91
CA LEU A 62 -14.65 -20.35 -8.66
C LEU A 62 -13.66 -19.44 -9.38
N ASN A 63 -14.20 -18.46 -10.08
CA ASN A 63 -13.44 -17.39 -10.71
C ASN A 63 -13.84 -16.06 -10.08
N TYR A 64 -12.88 -15.36 -9.52
CA TYR A 64 -13.09 -14.04 -8.94
C TYR A 64 -12.23 -12.99 -9.61
N VAL A 65 -12.79 -11.80 -9.81
CA VAL A 65 -12.10 -10.66 -10.39
C VAL A 65 -11.81 -9.66 -9.26
N TYR A 66 -10.58 -9.68 -8.77
CA TYR A 66 -10.10 -8.69 -7.82
C TYR A 66 -9.72 -7.41 -8.56
N ASN A 67 -10.25 -6.27 -8.09
CA ASN A 67 -9.99 -4.96 -8.67
C ASN A 67 -9.20 -4.12 -7.65
N PRO A 68 -7.87 -4.03 -7.80
CA PRO A 68 -7.06 -3.17 -6.96
C PRO A 68 -7.47 -1.70 -7.09
N ARG A 69 -7.28 -0.93 -6.01
CA ARG A 69 -7.38 0.54 -6.06
C ARG A 69 -6.51 1.12 -7.18
N GLU A 70 -6.98 2.21 -7.79
CA GLU A 70 -6.34 2.82 -8.97
C GLU A 70 -4.88 3.21 -8.75
N ASN A 71 -4.49 3.54 -7.52
CA ASN A 71 -3.15 3.96 -7.14
C ASN A 71 -2.27 2.83 -6.59
N VAL A 72 -2.78 1.59 -6.55
CA VAL A 72 -2.07 0.43 -5.99
C VAL A 72 -1.86 -0.63 -7.09
N THR A 73 -0.67 -1.21 -7.10
CA THR A 73 -0.31 -2.37 -7.91
C THR A 73 -0.05 -3.53 -6.96
N ILE A 74 -0.80 -4.62 -7.12
CA ILE A 74 -0.58 -5.87 -6.38
C ILE A 74 0.32 -6.77 -7.20
N ILE A 75 1.28 -7.44 -6.57
CA ILE A 75 2.17 -8.46 -7.16
C ILE A 75 2.02 -9.73 -6.36
N PHE A 76 1.72 -10.83 -7.04
CA PHE A 76 1.53 -12.12 -6.39
C PHE A 76 2.61 -13.09 -6.86
N ASP A 77 3.38 -13.61 -5.90
CA ASP A 77 4.35 -14.68 -6.07
C ASP A 77 3.71 -15.98 -5.57
N GLU A 78 3.20 -16.76 -6.52
CA GLU A 78 2.52 -18.03 -6.29
C GLU A 78 3.43 -19.06 -5.60
N ALA A 79 4.74 -19.09 -5.93
CA ALA A 79 5.67 -20.08 -5.39
C ALA A 79 5.84 -19.92 -3.87
N ASN A 80 5.94 -18.68 -3.42
CA ASN A 80 6.15 -18.33 -2.03
C ASN A 80 4.86 -17.96 -1.28
N CYS A 81 3.71 -17.97 -1.96
CA CYS A 81 2.45 -17.42 -1.47
C CYS A 81 2.63 -16.03 -0.86
N LEU A 82 3.27 -15.14 -1.62
CA LEU A 82 3.63 -13.80 -1.17
C LEU A 82 2.91 -12.76 -2.03
N VAL A 83 2.20 -11.86 -1.36
CA VAL A 83 1.50 -10.72 -1.94
C VAL A 83 2.26 -9.46 -1.59
N GLU A 84 2.63 -8.69 -2.60
CA GLU A 84 3.31 -7.41 -2.46
C GLU A 84 2.45 -6.29 -3.06
N ALA A 85 2.00 -5.35 -2.22
CA ALA A 85 1.32 -4.13 -2.64
C ALA A 85 2.34 -3.00 -2.81
N ARG A 86 2.32 -2.36 -3.98
CA ARG A 86 3.12 -1.18 -4.32
C ARG A 86 2.21 -0.02 -4.63
N HIS A 87 2.54 1.17 -4.13
CA HIS A 87 1.90 2.38 -4.62
C HIS A 87 2.46 2.71 -6.01
N LYS A 88 1.65 3.28 -6.90
CA LYS A 88 2.12 3.68 -8.24
C LYS A 88 3.16 4.79 -8.19
N SER A 89 3.17 5.59 -7.12
CA SER A 89 4.30 6.46 -6.81
C SER A 89 5.37 5.69 -6.03
N GLU A 90 6.63 5.83 -6.43
CA GLU A 90 7.78 5.16 -5.80
C GLU A 90 8.17 5.79 -4.44
N LEU A 91 7.29 6.62 -3.86
CA LEU A 91 7.56 7.40 -2.65
C LEU A 91 7.44 6.58 -1.35
N THR A 92 6.87 5.37 -1.43
CA THR A 92 6.62 4.50 -0.28
C THR A 92 7.13 3.09 -0.54
N GLN A 93 7.64 2.46 0.51
CA GLN A 93 8.08 1.08 0.44
C GLN A 93 6.90 0.14 0.15
N PRO A 94 7.15 -0.97 -0.58
CA PRO A 94 6.16 -2.01 -0.76
C PRO A 94 5.74 -2.62 0.57
N VAL A 95 4.49 -3.03 0.66
CA VAL A 95 3.96 -3.80 1.79
C VAL A 95 3.79 -5.25 1.37
N ARG A 96 4.21 -6.18 2.22
CA ARG A 96 4.21 -7.62 1.94
C ARG A 96 3.33 -8.36 2.93
N PHE A 97 2.52 -9.30 2.44
CA PHE A 97 1.73 -10.24 3.22
C PHE A 97 1.85 -11.64 2.63
N PHE A 98 1.85 -12.65 3.50
CA PHE A 98 1.82 -14.06 3.09
C PHE A 98 0.39 -14.58 3.13
N CYS A 99 0.03 -15.47 2.21
CA CYS A 99 -1.24 -16.19 2.30
C CYS A 99 -1.19 -17.34 3.33
N GLY A 100 -2.37 -17.88 3.65
CA GLY A 100 -2.54 -19.01 4.55
C GLY A 100 -1.77 -20.25 4.11
N THR A 101 -1.53 -21.16 5.06
CA THR A 101 -0.63 -22.31 4.92
C THR A 101 -1.17 -23.46 4.06
N ASP A 102 -2.41 -23.40 3.57
CA ASP A 102 -3.04 -24.52 2.86
C ASP A 102 -2.85 -24.39 1.34
N LYS A 103 -1.91 -25.17 0.79
CA LYS A 103 -1.46 -25.11 -0.62
C LYS A 103 -2.06 -26.23 -1.49
N SER A 104 -3.29 -26.65 -1.20
CA SER A 104 -3.86 -27.85 -1.84
C SER A 104 -4.62 -27.59 -3.16
N ALA A 105 -4.90 -26.34 -3.54
CA ALA A 105 -5.55 -26.02 -4.83
C ALA A 105 -4.59 -25.34 -5.83
N PHE A 106 -4.66 -25.78 -7.08
CA PHE A 106 -3.93 -25.18 -8.20
C PHE A 106 -4.54 -23.80 -8.48
N THR A 107 -3.77 -22.74 -8.27
CA THR A 107 -4.21 -21.36 -8.48
C THR A 107 -3.50 -20.78 -9.70
N LYS A 108 -4.25 -20.07 -10.53
CA LYS A 108 -3.68 -19.28 -11.62
C LYS A 108 -4.18 -17.85 -11.49
N ALA A 109 -3.29 -16.92 -11.14
CA ALA A 109 -3.60 -15.50 -11.15
C ALA A 109 -3.32 -14.93 -12.55
N GLU A 110 -4.37 -14.55 -13.29
CA GLU A 110 -4.24 -13.92 -14.60
C GLU A 110 -4.49 -12.41 -14.49
N ARG A 111 -3.62 -11.59 -15.10
CA ARG A 111 -3.80 -10.13 -15.12
C ARG A 111 -4.36 -9.65 -16.45
N ILE A 112 -5.48 -8.94 -16.39
CA ILE A 112 -6.08 -8.29 -17.55
C ILE A 112 -6.53 -6.89 -17.14
N ASN A 113 -5.98 -5.84 -17.76
CA ASN A 113 -6.41 -4.44 -17.58
C ASN A 113 -6.53 -3.98 -16.10
N ASN A 114 -5.44 -4.08 -15.34
CA ASN A 114 -5.36 -3.75 -13.90
C ASN A 114 -6.22 -4.63 -12.99
N LYS A 115 -6.93 -5.64 -13.51
CA LYS A 115 -7.68 -6.61 -12.73
C LYS A 115 -6.86 -7.88 -12.53
N ILE A 116 -7.08 -8.56 -11.43
CA ILE A 116 -6.46 -9.85 -11.13
C ILE A 116 -7.57 -10.89 -11.06
N ILE A 117 -7.50 -11.87 -11.95
CA ILE A 117 -8.44 -12.99 -11.98
C ILE A 117 -7.83 -14.11 -11.15
N ILE A 118 -8.47 -14.42 -10.02
CA ILE A 118 -8.09 -15.53 -9.14
C ILE A 118 -9.02 -16.69 -9.48
N LYS A 119 -8.43 -17.83 -9.87
CA LYS A 119 -9.16 -19.04 -10.27
C LYS A 119 -8.82 -20.18 -9.32
N ASN A 120 -9.85 -20.86 -8.85
CA ASN A 120 -9.74 -22.17 -8.23
C ASN A 120 -10.19 -23.21 -9.26
N GLU A 121 -9.27 -24.08 -9.67
CA GLU A 121 -9.49 -25.17 -10.63
C GLU A 121 -9.39 -26.54 -9.95
N GLN A 122 -10.06 -26.71 -8.81
CA GLN A 122 -10.10 -28.00 -8.12
C GLN A 122 -10.75 -29.06 -9.02
N LYS A 123 -9.93 -29.94 -9.62
CA LYS A 123 -10.43 -31.11 -10.34
C LYS A 123 -11.14 -32.01 -9.34
N ARG A 124 -12.47 -32.12 -9.44
CA ARG A 124 -13.18 -33.24 -8.84
C ARG A 124 -12.75 -34.49 -9.60
N ASP A 125 -12.00 -35.37 -8.94
CA ASP A 125 -11.92 -36.76 -9.36
C ASP A 125 -13.32 -37.35 -9.16
N ILE A 126 -14.07 -37.47 -10.26
CA ILE A 126 -15.36 -38.19 -10.33
C ILE A 126 -15.08 -39.57 -10.90
#